data_AF-A0A1V5P990-F1
#
_entry.id   AF-A0A1V5P990-F1
#
_cell.length_a   1.000
_cell.length_b   1.000
_cell.length_c   1.000
_cell.angle_alpha   90.00
_cell.angle_beta   90.00
_cell.angle_gamma   90.00
#
_symmetry.space_group_name_H-M   'P 1'
#
loop_
_entity.id
_entity.type
_entity.pdbx_description
1 polymer ?
#
loop_
_entity_poly.entity_id
_entity_poly.type
_entity_poly.pdbx_seq_one_letter_code
_entity_poly.pdbx_strand_id
1 'polypeptide(L)'
;MALERTLFFSDGSINPRSVGKTPQKLAQMAGIVVPGSARVLVAELEGVGKEYPLSREKLTTVLAFFVEDGWHAGCERCIQLLKFGGDGHSQVIHARDEEVILAFGLEKPAFRIIVNSWGTMGAIGASTGVAPALTLAPGGLGGAISSDNITTTHLLNIKRVAYELVPPSALARTPAPDVTGHAAPVPVLPQDDAVLEEIVRRVLVQLNAER
;
A
#
# COMPACT_ATOMS: atom_id res chain seq x y z
N MET A 1 13.48 -10.46 22.47
CA MET A 1 14.79 -11.11 22.18
C MET A 1 15.89 -10.10 21.84
N ALA A 2 17.17 -10.45 21.96
CA ALA A 2 18.31 -9.55 21.69
C ALA A 2 18.37 -9.05 20.23
N LEU A 3 17.94 -9.90 19.28
CA LEU A 3 17.88 -9.54 17.86
C LEU A 3 16.78 -8.50 17.58
N GLU A 4 15.60 -8.61 18.20
CA GLU A 4 14.51 -7.63 18.07
C GLU A 4 14.96 -6.22 18.46
N ARG A 5 15.61 -6.07 19.62
CA ARG A 5 16.13 -4.78 20.10
C ARG A 5 17.27 -4.23 19.24
N THR A 6 17.89 -5.09 18.44
CA THR A 6 18.92 -4.69 17.47
C THR A 6 18.27 -4.12 16.21
N LEU A 7 17.16 -4.70 15.77
CA LEU A 7 16.50 -4.35 14.51
C LEU A 7 15.46 -3.22 14.66
N PHE A 8 14.86 -3.06 15.83
CA PHE A 8 13.77 -2.11 16.04
C PHE A 8 14.00 -1.27 17.31
N PHE A 9 13.55 -0.02 17.28
CA PHE A 9 13.42 0.81 18.47
C PHE A 9 12.17 0.42 19.28
N SER A 10 12.04 0.98 20.49
CA SER A 10 10.93 0.67 21.40
C SER A 10 9.55 1.06 20.86
N ASP A 11 9.49 2.02 19.95
CA ASP A 11 8.26 2.43 19.25
C ASP A 11 7.91 1.51 18.05
N GLY A 12 8.78 0.54 17.75
CA GLY A 12 8.64 -0.41 16.64
C GLY A 12 9.15 0.12 15.30
N SER A 13 9.71 1.33 15.24
CA SER A 13 10.38 1.82 14.05
C SER A 13 11.70 1.07 13.82
N ILE A 14 12.09 0.90 12.56
CA ILE A 14 13.30 0.16 12.19
C ILE A 14 14.55 0.92 12.65
N ASN A 15 15.53 0.22 13.21
CA ASN A 15 16.86 0.76 13.50
C ASN A 15 17.66 0.85 12.20
N PRO A 16 17.95 2.06 11.66
CA PRO A 16 18.61 2.21 10.36
C PRO A 16 20.03 1.63 10.35
N ARG A 17 20.67 1.50 11.51
CA ARG A 17 22.02 0.91 11.61
C ARG A 17 22.03 -0.60 11.30
N SER A 18 20.87 -1.25 11.40
CA SER A 18 20.70 -2.69 11.12
C SER A 18 20.40 -3.01 9.65
N VAL A 19 19.95 -2.02 8.87
CA VAL A 19 19.53 -2.19 7.48
C VAL A 19 20.73 -2.58 6.58
N GLY A 20 20.52 -3.59 5.72
CA GLY A 20 21.53 -4.05 4.76
C GLY A 20 22.81 -4.62 5.39
N LYS A 21 22.78 -5.02 6.66
CA LYS A 21 23.95 -5.59 7.35
C LYS A 21 24.01 -7.11 7.19
N THR A 22 25.24 -7.63 7.24
CA THR A 22 25.50 -9.07 7.21
C THR A 22 25.03 -9.75 8.51
N PRO A 23 24.76 -11.07 8.48
CA PRO A 23 24.39 -11.82 9.68
C PRO A 23 25.41 -11.67 10.81
N GLN A 24 26.71 -11.66 10.48
CA GLN A 24 27.80 -11.51 11.45
C GLN A 24 27.77 -10.14 12.11
N LYS A 25 27.50 -9.07 11.34
CA LYS A 25 27.44 -7.72 11.90
C LYS A 25 26.23 -7.56 12.82
N LEU A 26 25.08 -8.10 12.43
CA LEU A 26 23.88 -8.11 13.26
C LEU A 26 24.07 -8.94 14.53
N ALA A 27 24.70 -10.11 14.41
CA ALA A 27 25.03 -10.97 15.54
C ALA A 27 25.92 -10.26 16.56
N GLN A 28 26.98 -9.58 16.08
CA GLN A 28 27.82 -8.73 16.91
C GLN A 28 27.02 -7.64 17.62
N MET A 29 26.13 -6.94 16.90
CA MET A 29 25.28 -5.89 17.48
C MET A 29 24.32 -6.44 18.54
N ALA A 30 23.81 -7.65 18.33
CA ALA A 30 22.89 -8.34 19.23
C ALA A 30 23.60 -9.09 20.38
N GLY A 31 24.93 -9.11 20.41
CA GLY A 31 25.70 -9.86 21.41
C GLY A 31 25.56 -11.38 21.31
N ILE A 32 25.28 -11.90 20.11
CA ILE A 32 25.19 -13.35 19.84
C ILE A 32 26.34 -13.79 18.92
N VAL A 33 26.68 -15.08 18.98
CA VAL A 33 27.72 -15.68 18.13
C VAL A 33 27.06 -16.48 17.02
N VAL A 34 27.54 -16.31 15.80
CA VAL A 34 27.09 -17.06 14.62
C VAL A 34 28.29 -17.54 13.80
N PRO A 35 28.16 -18.62 13.03
CA PRO A 35 29.23 -19.08 12.14
C PRO A 35 29.65 -18.00 11.13
N GLY A 36 30.95 -17.94 10.80
CA GLY A 36 31.46 -17.04 9.77
C GLY A 36 30.88 -17.30 8.37
N SER A 37 30.38 -18.52 8.14
CA SER A 37 29.68 -18.92 6.91
C SER A 37 28.20 -18.58 6.87
N ALA A 38 27.61 -18.05 7.95
CA ALA A 38 26.18 -17.76 8.01
C ALA A 38 25.78 -16.72 6.95
N ARG A 39 24.74 -17.02 6.16
CA ARG A 39 24.22 -16.15 5.11
C ARG A 39 22.95 -15.39 5.50
N VAL A 40 22.15 -15.98 6.39
CA VAL A 40 20.93 -15.41 6.97
C VAL A 40 20.81 -15.84 8.42
N LEU A 41 20.11 -15.05 9.23
CA LEU A 41 19.63 -15.44 10.55
C LEU A 41 18.14 -15.77 10.44
N VAL A 42 17.71 -16.85 11.08
CA VAL A 42 16.31 -17.30 11.05
C VAL A 42 15.80 -17.36 12.48
N ALA A 43 14.63 -16.77 12.73
CA ALA A 43 13.97 -16.79 14.02
C ALA A 43 12.59 -17.42 13.89
N GLU A 44 12.33 -18.48 14.65
CA GLU A 44 10.99 -19.06 14.77
C GLU A 44 10.07 -18.10 15.52
N LEU A 45 8.85 -17.93 15.03
CA LEU A 45 7.85 -17.06 15.61
C LEU A 45 6.50 -17.77 15.69
N GLU A 46 5.77 -17.52 16.78
CA GLU A 46 4.44 -18.10 17.00
C GLU A 46 3.33 -17.20 16.43
N GLY A 47 3.58 -15.90 16.26
CA GLY A 47 2.56 -14.91 15.90
C GLY A 47 3.04 -13.79 14.99
N VAL A 48 2.08 -12.97 14.53
CA VAL A 48 2.32 -11.77 13.73
C VAL A 48 1.81 -10.56 14.52
N GLY A 49 2.52 -9.45 14.47
CA GLY A 49 2.05 -8.20 15.08
C GLY A 49 3.10 -7.50 15.94
N LYS A 50 2.65 -6.53 16.74
CA LYS A 50 3.52 -5.70 17.59
C LYS A 50 4.26 -6.52 18.65
N GLU A 51 3.61 -7.54 19.18
CA GLU A 51 4.20 -8.48 20.17
C GLU A 51 5.25 -9.41 19.56
N TYR A 52 5.30 -9.50 18.22
CA TYR A 52 6.27 -10.29 17.47
C TYR A 52 7.07 -9.39 16.53
N PRO A 53 8.00 -8.53 17.01
CA PRO A 53 8.63 -7.50 16.18
C PRO A 53 9.34 -8.05 14.94
N LEU A 54 9.91 -9.26 15.01
CA LEU A 54 10.55 -9.90 13.86
C LEU A 54 9.57 -10.30 12.74
N SER A 55 8.25 -10.21 12.95
CA SER A 55 7.23 -10.39 11.90
C SER A 55 7.11 -9.18 10.96
N ARG A 56 7.66 -8.02 11.32
CA ARG A 56 7.69 -6.81 10.48
C ARG A 56 8.62 -6.96 9.27
N GLU A 57 8.56 -5.98 8.38
CA GLU A 57 9.63 -5.72 7.43
C GLU A 57 10.95 -5.40 8.17
N LYS A 58 12.06 -6.00 7.70
CA LYS A 58 13.37 -5.95 8.38
C LYS A 58 14.51 -5.38 7.53
N LEU A 59 14.34 -5.32 6.21
CA LEU A 59 15.33 -4.81 5.23
C LEU A 59 16.78 -5.29 5.49
N THR A 60 16.93 -6.56 5.89
CA THR A 60 18.22 -7.09 6.30
C THR A 60 18.26 -8.62 6.17
N THR A 61 19.37 -9.24 6.56
CA THR A 61 19.63 -10.68 6.43
C THR A 61 18.97 -11.54 7.52
N VAL A 62 17.80 -11.13 8.02
CA VAL A 62 17.04 -11.82 9.08
C VAL A 62 15.68 -12.23 8.54
N LEU A 63 15.33 -13.50 8.69
CA LEU A 63 14.04 -14.07 8.30
C LEU A 63 13.26 -14.54 9.54
N ALA A 64 11.95 -14.34 9.50
CA ALA A 64 11.03 -15.02 10.40
C ALA A 64 10.68 -16.39 9.80
N PHE A 65 10.51 -17.40 10.64
CA PHE A 65 10.10 -18.74 10.25
C PHE A 65 8.84 -19.12 11.03
N PHE A 66 7.83 -19.58 10.30
CA PHE A 66 6.54 -20.00 10.83
C PHE A 66 6.29 -21.43 10.36
N VAL A 67 5.70 -22.24 11.23
CA VAL A 67 5.23 -23.59 10.90
C VAL A 67 3.73 -23.59 11.08
N GLU A 68 3.01 -24.06 10.06
CA GLU A 68 1.56 -24.13 10.03
C GLU A 68 1.11 -25.50 9.54
N ASP A 69 -0.06 -25.95 10.01
CA ASP A 69 -0.63 -27.22 9.59
C ASP A 69 -1.44 -27.05 8.29
N GLY A 70 -0.80 -27.41 7.18
CA GLY A 70 -1.41 -27.34 5.85
C GLY A 70 -1.46 -25.93 5.26
N TRP A 71 -1.80 -25.88 3.96
CA TRP A 71 -1.70 -24.65 3.18
C TRP A 71 -2.77 -23.62 3.55
N HIS A 72 -3.92 -24.02 4.08
CA HIS A 72 -4.97 -23.09 4.53
C HIS A 72 -4.51 -22.26 5.73
N ALA A 73 -3.89 -22.88 6.74
CA ALA A 73 -3.32 -22.17 7.88
C ALA A 73 -2.15 -21.26 7.43
N GLY A 74 -1.30 -21.75 6.53
CA GLY A 74 -0.25 -20.94 5.90
C GLY A 74 -0.80 -19.75 5.10
N CYS A 75 -1.91 -19.94 4.40
CA CYS A 75 -2.63 -18.93 3.63
C CYS A 75 -3.11 -17.79 4.55
N GLU A 76 -3.71 -18.14 5.70
CA GLU A 76 -4.14 -17.19 6.72
C GLU A 76 -2.95 -16.45 7.36
N ARG A 77 -1.87 -17.16 7.72
CA ARG A 77 -0.64 -16.57 8.24
C ARG A 77 -0.05 -15.53 7.29
N CYS A 78 -0.02 -15.82 5.99
CA CYS A 78 0.44 -14.88 4.97
C CYS A 78 -0.46 -13.64 4.87
N ILE A 79 -1.79 -13.79 4.98
CA ILE A 79 -2.72 -12.65 5.00
C ILE A 79 -2.44 -11.77 6.21
N GLN A 80 -2.23 -12.35 7.39
CA GLN A 80 -1.89 -11.60 8.60
C GLN A 80 -0.59 -10.80 8.43
N LEU A 81 0.46 -11.40 7.85
CA LEU A 81 1.72 -10.72 7.55
C LEU A 81 1.52 -9.53 6.60
N LEU A 82 0.78 -9.73 5.51
CA LEU A 82 0.48 -8.66 4.55
C LEU A 82 -0.33 -7.53 5.20
N LYS A 83 -1.39 -7.88 5.95
CA LYS A 83 -2.23 -6.90 6.64
C LYS A 83 -1.49 -6.12 7.72
N PHE A 84 -0.43 -6.69 8.31
CA PHE A 84 0.34 -6.02 9.34
C PHE A 84 1.30 -4.94 8.78
N GLY A 85 1.72 -5.04 7.52
CA GLY A 85 2.62 -4.03 6.95
C GLY A 85 3.13 -4.27 5.52
N GLY A 86 2.53 -5.20 4.76
CA GLY A 86 2.90 -5.53 3.39
C GLY A 86 1.74 -5.46 2.38
N ASP A 87 0.61 -4.88 2.77
CA ASP A 87 -0.61 -4.82 1.96
C ASP A 87 -0.34 -4.26 0.55
N GLY A 88 -0.75 -5.01 -0.46
CA GLY A 88 -0.63 -4.66 -1.88
C GLY A 88 0.73 -4.96 -2.52
N HIS A 89 1.76 -5.29 -1.74
CA HIS A 89 3.12 -5.38 -2.27
C HIS A 89 3.39 -6.70 -3.01
N SER A 90 3.85 -7.74 -2.31
CA SER A 90 4.34 -8.97 -2.93
C SER A 90 4.20 -10.18 -2.02
N GLN A 91 3.92 -11.34 -2.62
CA GLN A 91 3.93 -12.65 -1.98
C GLN A 91 4.74 -13.60 -2.85
N VAL A 92 5.48 -14.52 -2.23
CA VAL A 92 6.17 -15.61 -2.93
C VAL A 92 5.57 -16.93 -2.49
N ILE A 93 5.30 -17.82 -3.42
CA ILE A 93 4.88 -19.20 -3.14
C ILE A 93 5.79 -20.18 -3.88
N HIS A 94 6.23 -21.21 -3.15
CA HIS A 94 6.91 -22.37 -3.71
C HIS A 94 6.01 -23.58 -3.54
N ALA A 95 5.36 -24.00 -4.64
CA ALA A 95 4.39 -25.10 -4.65
C ALA A 95 4.34 -25.75 -6.04
N ARG A 96 3.77 -26.95 -6.12
CA ARG A 96 3.51 -27.65 -7.40
C ARG A 96 2.03 -27.87 -7.68
N ASP A 97 1.20 -27.66 -6.66
CA ASP A 97 -0.24 -27.79 -6.76
C ASP A 97 -0.81 -26.47 -7.30
N GLU A 98 -1.37 -26.52 -8.51
CA GLU A 98 -1.91 -25.35 -9.19
C GLU A 98 -3.16 -24.79 -8.50
N GLU A 99 -3.96 -25.63 -7.81
CA GLU A 99 -5.12 -25.15 -7.06
C GLU A 99 -4.67 -24.30 -5.87
N VAL A 100 -3.62 -24.74 -5.16
CA VAL A 100 -3.01 -23.98 -4.06
C VAL A 100 -2.39 -22.68 -4.58
N ILE A 101 -1.66 -22.74 -5.70
CA ILE A 101 -1.06 -21.56 -6.33
C ILE A 101 -2.14 -20.53 -6.70
N LEU A 102 -3.21 -20.99 -7.34
CA LEU A 102 -4.32 -20.12 -7.74
C LEU A 102 -5.04 -19.54 -6.53
N ALA A 103 -5.27 -20.32 -5.47
CA ALA A 103 -5.85 -19.82 -4.23
C ALA A 103 -5.00 -18.70 -3.60
N PHE A 104 -3.67 -18.86 -3.57
CA PHE A 104 -2.77 -17.77 -3.15
C PHE A 104 -2.81 -16.56 -4.11
N GLY A 105 -3.02 -16.80 -5.41
CA GLY A 105 -3.20 -15.74 -6.39
C GLY A 105 -4.46 -14.89 -6.18
N LEU A 106 -5.56 -15.53 -5.77
CA LEU A 106 -6.87 -14.89 -5.61
C LEU A 106 -7.06 -14.24 -4.25
N GLU A 107 -6.61 -14.89 -3.18
CA GLU A 107 -6.96 -14.51 -1.80
C GLU A 107 -5.95 -13.53 -1.18
N LYS A 108 -4.72 -13.46 -1.69
CA LYS A 108 -3.68 -12.63 -1.06
C LYS A 108 -3.89 -11.16 -1.41
N PRO A 109 -3.88 -10.24 -0.43
CA PRO A 109 -3.92 -8.81 -0.69
C PRO A 109 -2.55 -8.30 -1.17
N ALA A 110 -2.05 -8.83 -2.28
CA ALA A 110 -0.76 -8.48 -2.88
C ALA A 110 -0.86 -8.54 -4.41
N PHE A 111 -0.21 -7.61 -5.10
CA PHE A 111 -0.37 -7.48 -6.55
C PHE A 111 0.80 -8.06 -7.36
N ARG A 112 1.82 -8.60 -6.69
CA ARG A 112 2.84 -9.46 -7.30
C ARG A 112 2.89 -10.79 -6.55
N ILE A 113 2.31 -11.83 -7.16
CA ILE A 113 2.35 -13.19 -6.65
C ILE A 113 3.42 -13.95 -7.43
N ILE A 114 4.56 -14.19 -6.80
CA ILE A 114 5.73 -14.80 -7.43
C ILE A 114 5.72 -16.30 -7.15
N VAL A 115 5.57 -17.09 -8.21
CA VAL A 115 5.50 -18.55 -8.11
C VAL A 115 6.86 -19.14 -8.48
N ASN A 116 7.42 -19.98 -7.61
CA ASN A 116 8.63 -20.77 -7.87
C ASN A 116 9.84 -19.98 -8.39
N SER A 117 9.98 -18.71 -8.00
CA SER A 117 11.09 -17.84 -8.39
C SER A 117 11.62 -17.06 -7.19
N TRP A 118 12.75 -16.37 -7.38
CA TRP A 118 13.34 -15.56 -6.32
C TRP A 118 12.46 -14.34 -6.09
N GLY A 119 12.02 -14.10 -4.84
CA GLY A 119 11.08 -13.02 -4.53
C GLY A 119 11.50 -11.66 -5.07
N THR A 120 12.71 -11.21 -4.73
CA THR A 120 13.23 -9.90 -5.17
C THR A 120 13.34 -9.80 -6.69
N MET A 121 14.03 -10.75 -7.33
CA MET A 121 14.27 -10.73 -8.79
C MET A 121 12.97 -10.93 -9.58
N GLY A 122 12.06 -11.72 -9.06
CA GLY A 122 10.78 -11.98 -9.68
C GLY A 122 9.84 -10.79 -9.59
N ALA A 123 9.74 -10.14 -8.42
CA ALA A 123 8.85 -8.99 -8.23
C ALA A 123 9.25 -7.77 -9.05
N ILE A 124 10.56 -7.54 -9.25
CA ILE A 124 11.07 -6.43 -10.08
C ILE A 124 11.04 -6.71 -11.58
N GLY A 125 10.59 -7.89 -12.03
CA GLY A 125 10.54 -8.26 -13.45
C GLY A 125 11.87 -8.67 -14.07
N ALA A 126 12.87 -9.04 -13.26
CA ALA A 126 14.17 -9.49 -13.77
C ALA A 126 14.18 -11.00 -14.10
N SER A 127 13.43 -11.82 -13.34
CA SER A 127 13.34 -13.27 -13.54
C SER A 127 11.93 -13.77 -13.87
N THR A 128 10.97 -12.86 -14.06
CA THR A 128 9.58 -13.17 -14.42
C THR A 128 9.12 -12.25 -15.55
N GLY A 129 7.90 -12.47 -16.06
CA GLY A 129 7.31 -11.68 -17.14
C GLY A 129 6.62 -10.37 -16.72
N VAL A 130 6.64 -10.00 -15.43
CA VAL A 130 6.11 -8.68 -15.01
C VAL A 130 7.03 -7.58 -15.52
N ALA A 131 6.50 -6.36 -15.68
CA ALA A 131 7.29 -5.27 -16.24
C ALA A 131 8.53 -4.95 -15.36
N PRO A 132 9.71 -4.74 -15.95
CA PRO A 132 10.90 -4.37 -15.19
C PRO A 132 10.74 -3.01 -14.49
N ALA A 133 10.85 -2.97 -13.16
CA ALA A 133 10.76 -1.73 -12.38
C ALA A 133 11.38 -1.84 -10.99
N LEU A 134 11.82 -0.71 -10.43
CA LEU A 134 12.21 -0.58 -9.02
C LEU A 134 11.21 0.24 -8.19
N THR A 135 10.18 0.78 -8.84
CA THR A 135 9.00 1.37 -8.21
C THR A 135 7.84 0.40 -8.38
N LEU A 136 7.50 -0.33 -7.33
CA LEU A 136 6.45 -1.34 -7.31
C LEU A 136 5.24 -0.76 -6.58
N ALA A 137 4.22 -0.34 -7.30
CA ALA A 137 3.12 0.42 -6.71
C ALA A 137 2.13 -0.53 -6.00
N PRO A 138 1.82 -0.37 -4.71
CA PRO A 138 1.06 -1.36 -3.93
C PRO A 138 -0.46 -1.31 -4.17
N GLY A 139 -0.95 -0.69 -5.25
CA GLY A 139 -2.37 -0.57 -5.56
C GLY A 139 -3.19 0.18 -4.50
N GLY A 140 -4.51 0.26 -4.74
CA GLY A 140 -5.41 1.00 -3.85
C GLY A 140 -5.41 0.48 -2.41
N LEU A 141 -5.19 -0.83 -2.22
CA LEU A 141 -5.04 -1.45 -0.90
C LEU A 141 -3.85 -0.89 -0.11
N GLY A 142 -2.73 -0.62 -0.78
CA GLY A 142 -1.55 0.01 -0.17
C GLY A 142 -1.51 1.53 -0.32
N GLY A 143 -2.62 2.18 -0.70
CA GLY A 143 -2.72 3.63 -0.83
C GLY A 143 -2.11 4.22 -2.10
N ALA A 144 -1.96 3.43 -3.17
CA ALA A 144 -1.43 3.88 -4.46
C ALA A 144 -2.50 3.83 -5.58
N ILE A 145 -2.32 4.68 -6.60
CA ILE A 145 -3.26 4.78 -7.74
C ILE A 145 -3.17 3.61 -8.73
N SER A 146 -2.05 2.89 -8.72
CA SER A 146 -1.80 1.74 -9.60
C SER A 146 -1.22 0.58 -8.78
N SER A 147 -1.48 -0.64 -9.24
CA SER A 147 -0.87 -1.88 -8.75
C SER A 147 0.27 -2.36 -9.65
N ASP A 148 0.66 -1.60 -10.65
CA ASP A 148 1.64 -2.01 -11.65
C ASP A 148 3.07 -1.92 -11.11
N ASN A 149 3.96 -2.57 -11.83
CA ASN A 149 5.36 -2.20 -11.85
C ASN A 149 5.46 -0.92 -12.70
N ILE A 150 5.89 0.20 -12.10
CA ILE A 150 5.84 1.50 -12.77
C ILE A 150 6.88 1.56 -13.88
N THR A 151 6.41 1.87 -15.08
CA THR A 151 7.19 1.98 -16.32
C THR A 151 6.98 3.33 -17.01
N THR A 152 7.64 3.53 -18.14
CA THR A 152 7.53 4.74 -18.96
C THR A 152 6.10 5.05 -19.41
N THR A 153 5.23 4.07 -19.62
CA THR A 153 3.83 4.31 -20.02
C THR A 153 3.03 5.09 -18.97
N HIS A 154 3.40 4.96 -17.69
CA HIS A 154 2.79 5.68 -16.58
C HIS A 154 3.19 7.15 -16.53
N LEU A 155 4.25 7.53 -17.27
CA LEU A 155 4.78 8.89 -17.33
C LEU A 155 4.29 9.65 -18.58
N LEU A 156 3.44 9.02 -19.39
CA LEU A 156 2.92 9.59 -20.62
C LEU A 156 1.48 10.06 -20.45
N ASN A 157 1.23 11.32 -20.82
CA ASN A 157 -0.13 11.81 -21.04
C ASN A 157 -0.60 11.39 -22.44
N ILE A 158 -1.76 10.72 -22.51
CA ILE A 158 -2.36 10.31 -23.78
C ILE A 158 -3.45 11.31 -24.18
N LYS A 159 -3.17 12.14 -25.19
CA LYS A 159 -4.17 13.02 -25.81
C LYS A 159 -5.03 12.21 -26.79
N ARG A 160 -6.35 12.30 -26.65
CA ARG A 160 -7.32 11.63 -27.55
C ARG A 160 -8.12 12.68 -28.33
N VAL A 161 -8.08 12.60 -29.65
CA VAL A 161 -8.96 13.35 -30.55
C VAL A 161 -10.08 12.41 -30.96
N ALA A 162 -11.30 12.69 -30.53
CA ALA A 162 -12.45 11.82 -30.74
C ALA A 162 -13.54 12.55 -31.54
N TYR A 163 -13.98 11.94 -32.63
CA TYR A 163 -15.12 12.40 -33.43
C TYR A 163 -16.41 11.73 -32.96
N GLU A 164 -17.55 12.40 -33.13
CA GLU A 164 -18.86 11.83 -32.81
C GLU A 164 -19.14 10.62 -33.71
N LEU A 165 -19.42 9.45 -33.08
CA LEU A 165 -19.81 8.22 -33.79
C LEU A 165 -21.31 7.94 -33.67
N VAL A 166 -21.91 8.35 -32.56
CA VAL A 166 -23.34 8.14 -32.26
C VAL A 166 -23.90 9.46 -31.76
N PRO A 167 -24.93 10.04 -32.40
CA PRO A 167 -25.51 11.28 -31.94
C PRO A 167 -26.23 11.07 -30.61
N PRO A 168 -26.26 12.09 -29.72
CA PRO A 168 -27.02 12.02 -28.48
C PRO A 168 -28.52 11.82 -28.76
N SER A 169 -29.22 11.16 -27.84
CA SER A 169 -30.66 10.94 -27.97
C SER A 169 -31.43 12.26 -28.04
N ALA A 170 -32.60 12.27 -28.68
CA ALA A 170 -33.46 13.45 -28.72
C ALA A 170 -33.83 13.95 -27.30
N LEU A 171 -33.92 13.04 -26.32
CA LEU A 171 -34.20 13.38 -24.93
C LEU A 171 -33.09 14.22 -24.30
N ALA A 172 -31.82 13.99 -24.65
CA ALA A 172 -30.69 14.80 -24.17
C ALA A 172 -30.74 16.26 -24.68
N ARG A 173 -31.54 16.53 -25.73
CA ARG A 173 -31.80 17.88 -26.25
C ARG A 173 -33.04 18.52 -25.66
N THR A 174 -33.78 17.79 -24.83
CA THR A 174 -34.98 18.30 -24.17
C THR A 174 -34.60 18.81 -22.78
N PRO A 175 -34.87 20.09 -22.43
CA PRO A 175 -34.67 20.57 -21.08
C PRO A 175 -35.42 19.73 -20.05
N ALA A 176 -34.88 19.61 -18.84
CA ALA A 176 -35.63 18.98 -17.75
C ALA A 176 -36.95 19.75 -17.51
N PRO A 177 -38.04 19.09 -17.08
CA PRO A 177 -39.38 19.69 -17.01
C PRO A 177 -39.48 20.97 -16.15
N ASP A 178 -38.59 21.10 -15.18
CA ASP A 178 -38.45 22.19 -14.23
C ASP A 178 -37.56 23.35 -14.74
N VAL A 179 -36.92 23.21 -15.90
CA VAL A 179 -36.11 24.26 -16.51
C VAL A 179 -36.99 25.17 -17.37
N THR A 180 -37.56 26.20 -16.74
CA THR A 180 -38.43 27.18 -17.41
C THR A 180 -37.66 28.34 -18.05
N GLY A 181 -36.56 28.08 -18.76
CA GLY A 181 -35.90 29.01 -19.70
C GLY A 181 -35.47 30.41 -19.22
N HIS A 182 -35.66 30.74 -17.95
CA HIS A 182 -35.35 32.04 -17.36
C HIS A 182 -34.50 31.76 -16.13
N ALA A 183 -33.26 32.28 -16.12
CA ALA A 183 -32.59 32.49 -14.85
C ALA A 183 -33.54 33.38 -14.03
N ALA A 184 -33.97 32.92 -12.85
CA ALA A 184 -34.56 33.83 -11.89
C ALA A 184 -33.56 34.98 -11.72
N PRO A 185 -34.01 36.26 -11.74
CA PRO A 185 -33.10 37.35 -11.45
C PRO A 185 -32.39 37.00 -10.16
N VAL A 186 -31.05 36.94 -10.22
CA VAL A 186 -30.23 36.72 -9.03
C VAL A 186 -30.70 37.78 -8.04
N PRO A 187 -31.19 37.40 -6.84
CA PRO A 187 -31.54 38.39 -5.84
C PRO A 187 -30.32 39.28 -5.69
N VAL A 188 -30.46 40.57 -6.02
CA VAL A 188 -29.40 41.53 -5.79
C VAL A 188 -29.18 41.47 -4.28
N LEU A 189 -28.04 40.89 -3.87
CA LEU A 189 -27.65 40.88 -2.47
C LEU A 189 -27.73 42.34 -2.00
N PRO A 190 -28.29 42.63 -0.81
CA PRO A 190 -28.31 43.98 -0.29
C PRO A 190 -26.90 44.55 -0.34
N GLN A 191 -26.65 45.51 -1.23
CA GLN A 191 -25.41 46.27 -1.29
C GLN A 191 -25.44 47.41 -0.26
N ASP A 192 -25.99 47.11 0.92
CA ASP A 192 -25.93 48.00 2.05
C ASP A 192 -24.75 47.54 2.90
N ASP A 193 -23.62 48.24 2.76
CA ASP A 193 -22.39 47.95 3.48
C ASP A 193 -22.63 47.87 5.00
N ALA A 194 -23.64 48.58 5.54
CA ALA A 194 -24.00 48.50 6.95
C ALA A 194 -24.59 47.13 7.34
N VAL A 195 -25.35 46.50 6.44
CA VAL A 195 -25.90 45.15 6.65
C VAL A 195 -24.79 44.11 6.57
N LEU A 196 -23.84 44.28 5.63
CA LEU A 196 -22.70 43.39 5.49
C LEU A 196 -21.77 43.47 6.71
N GLU A 197 -21.47 44.68 7.20
CA GLU A 197 -20.68 44.89 8.41
C GLU A 197 -21.35 44.28 9.65
N GLU A 198 -22.67 44.41 9.80
CA GLU A 198 -23.39 43.81 10.93
C GLU A 198 -23.38 42.27 10.88
N ILE A 199 -23.49 41.67 9.69
CA ILE A 199 -23.38 40.21 9.51
C ILE A 199 -21.97 39.74 9.88
N VAL A 200 -20.92 40.41 9.38
CA VAL A 200 -19.53 40.08 9.71
C VAL A 200 -19.28 40.21 11.21
N ARG A 201 -19.78 41.28 11.84
CA ARG A 201 -19.67 41.49 13.29
C ARG A 201 -20.29 40.33 14.08
N ARG A 202 -21.51 39.90 13.71
CA ARG A 202 -22.19 38.78 14.39
C ARG A 202 -21.42 37.47 14.27
N VAL A 203 -20.91 37.16 13.07
CA VAL A 203 -20.12 35.95 12.83
C VAL A 203 -18.82 35.96 13.66
N LEU A 204 -18.12 37.10 13.72
CA LEU A 204 -16.90 37.23 14.53
C LEU A 204 -17.16 37.11 16.02
N VAL A 205 -18.28 37.64 16.53
CA VAL A 205 -18.69 37.46 17.93
C VAL A 205 -18.95 35.98 18.23
N GLN A 206 -19.62 35.28 17.32
CA GLN A 206 -19.98 33.88 17.51
C GLN A 206 -18.75 32.96 17.48
N LEU A 207 -17.82 33.19 16.55
CA LEU A 207 -16.56 32.45 16.48
C LEU A 207 -15.63 32.70 17.68
N ASN A 208 -15.70 33.88 18.29
CA ASN A 208 -14.93 34.20 19.50
C ASN A 208 -15.61 33.73 20.79
N ALA A 209 -16.92 33.49 20.78
CA ALA A 209 -17.66 32.93 21.92
C ALA A 209 -17.54 31.40 22.02
N GLU A 210 -17.16 30.73 20.93
CA GLU A 210 -16.90 29.28 20.87
C GLU A 210 -15.43 28.90 21.13
N ARG A 211 -14.61 29.85 21.58
CA ARG A 211 -13.23 29.67 22.06
C ARG A 211 -13.12 29.81 23.56
#